data_AF-A0A8H7D460-F1
#
_entry.id   AF-A0A8H7D460-F1
#
_cell.length_a   1.000
_cell.length_b   1.000
_cell.length_c   1.000
_cell.angle_alpha   90.00
_cell.angle_beta   90.00
_cell.angle_gamma   90.00
#
_symmetry.space_group_name_H-M   'P 1'
#
loop_
_entity.id
_entity.type
_entity.pdbx_description
1 polymer ?
#
loop_
_entity_poly.entity_id
_entity_poly.type
_entity_poly.pdbx_seq_one_letter_code
_entity_poly.pdbx_strand_id
1 'polypeptide(L)'
;MANDCLEVNGSCKGQPVLPGFWEIPMYAFFDKLGVNGPHLMDPWLDFPNGEDKADDAATLAYMQDTFTKHYTGNRQPIGLYTHPIHLSTTYPGVNPPQSTIDMINQFLDWAQMQQDVWIVSNEQLLAWVKNPVPLSQLDTVDALKCSTPKVDSSLTMCNGIPVNEENQLMGCTFPDYMFYTCYGCPTDVPTPANPYPPQANTTQARYRLPTNCSTPFWDPVGGVCLCKSTTDCAAMYTDNSLAIGPNGANLTGSKASASASATATTVSKKYQPFNGNGFSAAQALSAGNGVWGATAAVVALGVLAGMNTLL
;
A
#
# COMPACT_ATOMS: atom_id res chain seq x y z
N MET A 1 -20.45 -13.16 0.38
CA MET A 1 -21.62 -12.27 0.34
C MET A 1 -21.34 -10.88 -0.24
N ALA A 2 -20.11 -10.36 -0.28
CA ALA A 2 -19.85 -9.00 -0.78
C ALA A 2 -19.67 -8.86 -2.31
N ASN A 3 -19.36 -9.95 -3.04
CA ASN A 3 -19.03 -9.85 -4.47
C ASN A 3 -20.02 -10.55 -5.39
N ASP A 4 -21.04 -11.20 -4.84
CA ASP A 4 -22.02 -12.00 -5.59
C ASP A 4 -23.40 -11.33 -5.63
N CYS A 5 -23.33 -10.01 -5.72
CA CYS A 5 -24.45 -9.10 -5.66
C CYS A 5 -25.40 -9.24 -6.86
N LEU A 6 -24.96 -9.92 -7.93
CA LEU A 6 -25.73 -10.15 -9.15
C LEU A 6 -26.29 -11.57 -9.25
N GLU A 7 -25.72 -12.59 -8.59
CA GLU A 7 -26.22 -13.96 -8.68
C GLU A 7 -27.13 -14.36 -7.50
N VAL A 8 -27.03 -13.69 -6.34
CA VAL A 8 -27.90 -13.97 -5.19
C VAL A 8 -29.18 -13.12 -5.23
N ASN A 9 -30.32 -13.76 -5.50
CA ASN A 9 -31.62 -13.11 -5.51
C ASN A 9 -31.96 -12.47 -4.14
N GLY A 10 -32.22 -11.15 -4.14
CA GLY A 10 -32.51 -10.38 -2.93
C GLY A 10 -31.29 -9.72 -2.26
N SER A 11 -30.09 -10.00 -2.75
CA SER A 11 -28.85 -9.34 -2.32
C SER A 11 -28.47 -8.20 -3.28
N CYS A 12 -27.89 -7.13 -2.74
CA CYS A 12 -27.14 -6.08 -3.45
C CYS A 12 -27.70 -5.57 -4.80
N LYS A 13 -28.94 -5.09 -4.83
CA LYS A 13 -29.44 -4.23 -5.93
C LYS A 13 -29.35 -2.76 -5.53
N GLY A 14 -28.18 -2.34 -5.04
CA GLY A 14 -28.00 -1.06 -4.38
C GLY A 14 -28.76 -0.95 -3.04
N GLN A 15 -28.96 -2.08 -2.35
CA GLN A 15 -29.66 -2.14 -1.06
C GLN A 15 -28.88 -2.96 -0.03
N PRO A 16 -28.92 -2.59 1.26
CA PRO A 16 -29.60 -1.39 1.79
C PRO A 16 -28.87 -0.10 1.38
N VAL A 17 -29.62 0.98 1.09
CA VAL A 17 -29.03 2.32 0.95
C VAL A 17 -28.77 2.86 2.36
N LEU A 18 -27.49 2.90 2.74
CA LEU A 18 -27.06 3.39 4.05
C LEU A 18 -26.29 4.71 3.88
N PRO A 19 -26.93 5.87 4.12
CA PRO A 19 -26.25 7.16 4.01
C PRO A 19 -24.99 7.21 4.88
N GLY A 20 -23.87 7.64 4.28
CA GLY A 20 -22.58 7.72 4.96
C GLY A 20 -21.73 6.45 4.86
N PHE A 21 -22.28 5.33 4.38
CA PHE A 21 -21.52 4.12 4.08
C PHE A 21 -20.96 4.16 2.65
N TRP A 22 -19.70 3.79 2.48
CA TRP A 22 -19.03 3.74 1.18
C TRP A 22 -18.70 2.31 0.84
N GLU A 23 -18.94 1.94 -0.40
CA GLU A 23 -18.52 0.67 -0.98
C GLU A 23 -17.31 0.93 -1.88
N ILE A 24 -16.23 0.19 -1.65
CA ILE A 24 -15.08 0.10 -2.56
C ILE A 24 -15.22 -1.25 -3.27
N PRO A 25 -15.69 -1.28 -4.53
CA PRO A 25 -15.92 -2.53 -5.23
C PRO A 25 -14.63 -3.34 -5.36
N MET A 26 -14.73 -4.65 -5.12
CA MET A 26 -13.61 -5.55 -5.30
C MET A 26 -13.53 -5.99 -6.76
N TYR A 27 -12.73 -5.28 -7.56
CA TYR A 27 -12.63 -5.57 -9.00
C TYR A 27 -11.75 -6.80 -9.25
N ALA A 28 -12.23 -7.75 -10.04
CA ALA A 28 -11.49 -8.96 -10.38
C ALA A 28 -10.44 -8.70 -11.47
N PHE A 29 -9.37 -9.50 -11.45
CA PHE A 29 -8.50 -9.67 -12.59
C PHE A 29 -9.15 -10.62 -13.60
N PHE A 30 -8.83 -10.48 -14.89
CA PHE A 30 -9.41 -11.35 -15.93
C PHE A 30 -8.31 -11.97 -16.77
N ASP A 31 -8.28 -13.30 -16.85
CA ASP A 31 -7.36 -14.05 -17.69
C ASP A 31 -7.76 -14.00 -19.19
N LYS A 32 -7.16 -14.88 -20.02
CA LYS A 32 -7.42 -14.91 -21.46
C LYS A 32 -8.84 -15.34 -21.83
N LEU A 33 -9.60 -15.91 -20.90
CA LEU A 33 -11.02 -16.23 -21.04
C LEU A 33 -11.93 -15.01 -20.85
N GLY A 34 -11.36 -13.86 -20.48
CA GLY A 34 -12.09 -12.61 -20.30
C GLY A 34 -13.12 -12.73 -19.19
N VAL A 35 -14.38 -12.35 -19.45
CA VAL A 35 -15.47 -12.40 -18.46
C VAL A 35 -15.70 -13.79 -17.85
N ASN A 36 -15.22 -14.86 -18.50
CA ASN A 36 -15.34 -16.24 -18.02
C ASN A 36 -14.14 -16.72 -17.18
N GLY A 37 -13.09 -15.91 -17.04
CA GLY A 37 -11.94 -16.21 -16.19
C GLY A 37 -11.63 -15.09 -15.19
N PRO A 38 -12.57 -14.75 -14.29
CA PRO A 38 -12.31 -13.81 -13.21
C PRO A 38 -11.43 -14.44 -12.12
N HIS A 39 -10.43 -13.70 -11.66
CA HIS A 39 -9.55 -14.02 -10.54
C HIS A 39 -9.65 -12.94 -9.48
N LEU A 40 -10.06 -13.30 -8.26
CA LEU A 40 -10.36 -12.34 -7.20
C LEU A 40 -9.88 -12.89 -5.86
N MET A 41 -9.20 -12.05 -5.08
CA MET A 41 -8.56 -12.43 -3.80
C MET A 41 -7.49 -13.52 -3.99
N ASP A 42 -6.24 -13.20 -3.69
CA ASP A 42 -5.11 -14.12 -3.87
C ASP A 42 -5.03 -14.75 -5.29
N PRO A 43 -5.04 -13.94 -6.38
CA PRO A 43 -5.11 -14.41 -7.77
C PRO A 43 -4.07 -15.49 -8.14
N TRP A 44 -2.91 -15.50 -7.49
CA TRP A 44 -1.85 -16.51 -7.66
C TRP A 44 -2.18 -17.91 -7.13
N LEU A 45 -3.30 -18.10 -6.44
CA LEU A 45 -3.79 -19.41 -6.01
C LEU A 45 -4.77 -20.04 -7.01
N ASP A 46 -5.33 -19.24 -7.91
CA ASP A 46 -6.32 -19.68 -8.89
C ASP A 46 -5.69 -20.43 -10.06
N PHE A 47 -6.53 -21.09 -10.86
CA PHE A 47 -6.11 -21.77 -12.08
C PHE A 47 -6.44 -20.91 -13.30
N PRO A 48 -5.45 -20.25 -13.91
CA PRO A 48 -5.71 -19.35 -15.01
C PRO A 48 -5.95 -20.10 -16.31
N ASN A 49 -6.68 -19.45 -17.21
CA ASN A 49 -6.94 -19.86 -18.59
C ASN A 49 -7.69 -21.20 -18.72
N GLY A 50 -8.43 -21.61 -17.69
CA GLY A 50 -9.14 -22.90 -17.67
C GLY A 50 -8.23 -24.11 -17.43
N GLU A 51 -7.00 -23.88 -16.95
CA GLU A 51 -6.07 -24.92 -16.55
C GLU A 51 -6.42 -25.51 -15.16
N ASP A 52 -5.64 -26.47 -14.69
CA ASP A 52 -5.88 -27.21 -13.43
C ASP A 52 -4.84 -26.92 -12.32
N LYS A 53 -4.01 -25.89 -12.52
CA LYS A 53 -2.96 -25.49 -11.58
C LYS A 53 -2.67 -23.99 -11.68
N ALA A 54 -2.13 -23.45 -10.59
CA ALA A 54 -1.62 -22.08 -10.57
C ALA A 54 -0.40 -21.92 -11.49
N ASP A 55 -0.26 -20.72 -12.05
CA ASP A 55 0.83 -20.34 -12.94
C ASP A 55 1.18 -18.86 -12.71
N ASP A 56 2.33 -18.60 -12.09
CA ASP A 56 2.82 -17.25 -11.78
C ASP A 56 2.99 -16.40 -13.05
N ALA A 57 3.41 -16.98 -14.18
CA ALA A 57 3.62 -16.23 -15.42
C ALA A 57 2.29 -15.83 -16.06
N ALA A 58 1.31 -16.74 -16.06
CA ALA A 58 -0.05 -16.41 -16.48
C ALA A 58 -0.68 -15.37 -15.55
N THR A 59 -0.45 -15.49 -14.23
CA THR A 59 -0.90 -14.55 -13.20
C THR A 59 -0.39 -13.15 -13.44
N LEU A 60 0.92 -13.00 -13.58
CA LEU A 60 1.54 -11.73 -13.91
C LEU A 60 0.92 -11.11 -15.17
N ALA A 61 0.78 -11.91 -16.23
CA ALA A 61 0.28 -11.43 -17.52
C ALA A 61 -1.16 -10.89 -17.41
N TYR A 62 -2.08 -11.60 -16.76
CA TYR A 62 -3.45 -11.11 -16.64
C TYR A 62 -3.59 -9.94 -15.66
N MET A 63 -2.72 -9.87 -14.63
CA MET A 63 -2.68 -8.74 -13.71
C MET A 63 -2.26 -7.45 -14.44
N GLN A 64 -1.23 -7.55 -15.27
CA GLN A 64 -0.77 -6.43 -16.13
C GLN A 64 -1.80 -6.03 -17.18
N ASP A 65 -2.47 -7.00 -17.82
CA ASP A 65 -3.52 -6.73 -18.81
C ASP A 65 -4.72 -6.02 -18.19
N THR A 66 -5.22 -6.51 -17.04
CA THR A 66 -6.32 -5.87 -16.31
C THR A 66 -5.92 -4.46 -15.87
N PHE A 67 -4.73 -4.29 -15.30
CA PHE A 67 -4.19 -2.97 -14.96
C PHE A 67 -4.19 -2.04 -16.18
N THR A 68 -3.72 -2.51 -17.33
CA THR A 68 -3.63 -1.72 -18.56
C THR A 68 -5.01 -1.29 -19.05
N LYS A 69 -6.02 -2.15 -18.95
CA LYS A 69 -7.42 -1.81 -19.27
C LYS A 69 -7.97 -0.72 -18.36
N HIS A 70 -7.67 -0.76 -17.05
CA HIS A 70 -8.03 0.32 -16.14
C HIS A 70 -7.29 1.63 -16.49
N TYR A 71 -5.98 1.53 -16.71
CA TYR A 71 -5.08 2.66 -16.95
C TYR A 71 -5.42 3.43 -18.23
N THR A 72 -5.78 2.71 -19.30
CA THR A 72 -6.17 3.27 -20.61
C THR A 72 -7.67 3.58 -20.73
N GLY A 73 -8.49 3.07 -19.81
CA GLY A 73 -9.92 3.33 -19.74
C GLY A 73 -10.27 4.46 -18.76
N ASN A 74 -11.26 4.20 -17.89
CA ASN A 74 -11.81 5.18 -16.95
C ASN A 74 -10.98 5.33 -15.66
N ARG A 75 -9.82 4.65 -15.55
CA ARG A 75 -8.95 4.68 -14.37
C ARG A 75 -9.67 4.34 -13.07
N GLN A 76 -10.58 3.36 -13.10
CA GLN A 76 -11.16 2.84 -11.87
C GLN A 76 -10.04 2.26 -10.98
N PRO A 77 -10.14 2.39 -9.64
CA PRO A 77 -9.16 1.80 -8.74
C PRO A 77 -9.01 0.30 -8.97
N ILE A 78 -7.77 -0.19 -8.93
CA ILE A 78 -7.44 -1.61 -8.99
C ILE A 78 -6.90 -2.04 -7.62
N GLY A 79 -7.44 -3.12 -7.07
CA GLY A 79 -7.04 -3.62 -5.76
C GLY A 79 -6.23 -4.89 -5.87
N LEU A 80 -5.24 -5.03 -4.97
CA LEU A 80 -4.62 -6.31 -4.66
C LEU A 80 -5.17 -6.76 -3.32
N TYR A 81 -6.00 -7.80 -3.35
CA TYR A 81 -6.63 -8.33 -2.16
C TYR A 81 -5.99 -9.67 -1.82
N THR A 82 -5.46 -9.80 -0.60
CA THR A 82 -4.66 -10.96 -0.20
C THR A 82 -4.84 -11.34 1.25
N HIS A 83 -4.67 -12.63 1.55
CA HIS A 83 -4.43 -13.10 2.90
C HIS A 83 -2.92 -13.28 3.16
N PRO A 84 -2.38 -12.71 4.27
CA PRO A 84 -0.96 -12.80 4.60
C PRO A 84 -0.41 -14.23 4.69
N ILE A 85 -1.25 -15.20 5.07
CA ILE A 85 -0.86 -16.61 5.17
C ILE A 85 -0.33 -17.18 3.84
N HIS A 86 -0.78 -16.66 2.69
CA HIS A 86 -0.37 -17.15 1.37
C HIS A 86 0.95 -16.57 0.88
N LEU A 87 1.54 -15.59 1.59
CA LEU A 87 2.78 -14.91 1.20
C LEU A 87 3.80 -14.82 2.35
N SER A 88 3.38 -15.03 3.59
CA SER A 88 4.26 -14.98 4.76
C SER A 88 5.22 -16.17 4.77
N THR A 89 6.52 -15.88 4.78
CA THR A 89 7.59 -16.88 4.92
C THR A 89 7.85 -17.29 6.37
N THR A 90 7.10 -16.72 7.32
CA THR A 90 7.28 -16.94 8.76
C THR A 90 6.09 -17.63 9.41
N TYR A 91 5.00 -17.87 8.67
CA TYR A 91 3.82 -18.54 9.20
C TYR A 91 4.06 -20.06 9.36
N PRO A 92 3.92 -20.64 10.57
CA PRO A 92 4.18 -22.06 10.77
C PRO A 92 3.29 -22.96 9.92
N GLY A 93 3.89 -23.94 9.25
CA GLY A 93 3.17 -24.94 8.44
C GLY A 93 2.73 -24.45 7.06
N VAL A 94 3.10 -23.23 6.66
CA VAL A 94 2.85 -22.71 5.31
C VAL A 94 4.15 -22.25 4.69
N ASN A 95 4.43 -22.74 3.49
CA ASN A 95 5.65 -22.41 2.73
C ASN A 95 5.23 -21.84 1.37
N PRO A 96 5.00 -20.52 1.29
CA PRO A 96 4.63 -19.90 0.02
C PRO A 96 5.78 -20.03 -0.99
N PRO A 97 5.49 -20.27 -2.28
CA PRO A 97 6.52 -20.30 -3.31
C PRO A 97 7.22 -18.92 -3.40
N GLN A 98 8.55 -18.92 -3.35
CA GLN A 98 9.32 -17.68 -3.55
C GLN A 98 9.02 -17.06 -4.93
N SER A 99 8.76 -17.87 -5.95
CA SER A 99 8.38 -17.42 -7.29
C SER A 99 7.12 -16.55 -7.30
N THR A 100 6.14 -16.88 -6.45
CA THR A 100 4.90 -16.11 -6.33
C THR A 100 5.15 -14.75 -5.68
N ILE A 101 5.98 -14.71 -4.62
CA ILE A 101 6.39 -13.45 -3.98
C ILE A 101 7.15 -12.57 -4.99
N ASP A 102 8.09 -13.17 -5.73
CA ASP A 102 8.89 -12.47 -6.75
C ASP A 102 8.01 -11.94 -7.88
N MET A 103 7.00 -12.70 -8.30
CA MET A 103 6.02 -12.31 -9.32
C MET A 103 5.16 -11.13 -8.85
N ILE A 104 4.69 -11.13 -7.60
CA ILE A 104 3.92 -10.00 -7.05
C ILE A 104 4.79 -8.76 -6.97
N ASN A 105 6.03 -8.89 -6.49
CA ASN A 105 6.99 -7.78 -6.48
C ASN A 105 7.24 -7.26 -7.90
N GLN A 106 7.37 -8.15 -8.89
CA GLN A 106 7.52 -7.79 -10.30
C GLN A 106 6.30 -7.01 -10.83
N PHE A 107 5.08 -7.41 -10.48
CA PHE A 107 3.87 -6.65 -10.84
C PHE A 107 3.87 -5.26 -10.22
N LEU A 108 4.17 -5.15 -8.92
CA LEU A 108 4.23 -3.87 -8.20
C LEU A 108 5.30 -2.94 -8.79
N ASP A 109 6.48 -3.50 -9.08
CA ASP A 109 7.56 -2.77 -9.73
C ASP A 109 7.16 -2.27 -11.12
N TRP A 110 6.52 -3.12 -11.91
CA TRP A 110 6.01 -2.76 -13.23
C TRP A 110 4.93 -1.67 -13.17
N ALA A 111 4.00 -1.76 -12.22
CA ALA A 111 2.90 -0.82 -12.07
C ALA A 111 3.40 0.57 -11.64
N GLN A 112 4.39 0.64 -10.74
CA GLN A 112 5.00 1.89 -10.28
C GLN A 112 5.81 2.63 -11.36
N MET A 113 6.25 1.93 -12.41
CA MET A 113 6.90 2.59 -13.55
C MET A 113 5.93 3.28 -14.50
N GLN A 114 4.63 2.94 -14.41
CA GLN A 114 3.62 3.60 -15.24
C GLN A 114 3.45 5.05 -14.75
N GLN A 115 3.29 5.97 -15.70
CA GLN A 115 3.08 7.37 -15.33
C GLN A 115 1.77 7.53 -14.58
N ASP A 116 1.76 8.42 -13.60
CA ASP A 116 0.56 8.82 -12.88
C ASP A 116 -0.13 7.67 -12.12
N VAL A 117 0.65 6.85 -11.41
CA VAL A 117 0.16 5.69 -10.66
C VAL A 117 0.65 5.76 -9.21
N TRP A 118 -0.28 5.57 -8.27
CA TRP A 118 -0.02 5.54 -6.83
C TRP A 118 -0.57 4.25 -6.23
N ILE A 119 0.22 3.65 -5.33
CA ILE A 119 -0.27 2.62 -4.42
C ILE A 119 -0.68 3.35 -3.14
N VAL A 120 -1.96 3.24 -2.79
CA VAL A 120 -2.58 3.98 -1.69
C VAL A 120 -3.40 3.04 -0.82
N SER A 121 -3.67 3.44 0.43
CA SER A 121 -4.65 2.74 1.27
C SER A 121 -6.08 3.02 0.80
N ASN A 122 -7.04 2.22 1.27
CA ASN A 122 -8.47 2.46 1.04
C ASN A 122 -8.94 3.81 1.61
N GLU A 123 -8.37 4.25 2.74
CA GLU A 123 -8.68 5.54 3.35
C GLU A 123 -8.21 6.70 2.49
N GLN A 124 -7.01 6.58 1.91
CA GLN A 124 -6.43 7.54 0.99
C GLN A 124 -7.24 7.65 -0.31
N LEU A 125 -7.60 6.50 -0.89
CA LEU A 125 -8.51 6.45 -2.03
C LEU A 125 -9.83 7.18 -1.71
N LEU A 126 -10.45 6.86 -0.57
CA LEU A 126 -11.74 7.44 -0.19
C LEU A 126 -11.63 8.96 0.06
N ALA A 127 -10.53 9.43 0.64
CA ALA A 127 -10.28 10.85 0.84
C ALA A 127 -10.23 11.62 -0.50
N TRP A 128 -9.55 11.05 -1.50
CA TRP A 128 -9.52 11.62 -2.86
C TRP A 128 -10.88 11.52 -3.55
N VAL A 129 -11.58 10.39 -3.49
CA VAL A 129 -12.91 10.22 -4.10
C VAL A 129 -13.94 11.22 -3.55
N LYS A 130 -13.85 11.56 -2.26
CA LYS A 130 -14.71 12.57 -1.63
C LYS A 130 -14.45 13.99 -2.14
N ASN A 131 -13.22 14.31 -2.54
CA ASN A 131 -12.79 15.63 -3.00
C ASN A 131 -11.78 15.49 -4.16
N PRO A 132 -12.23 15.08 -5.36
CA PRO A 132 -11.32 14.72 -6.43
C PRO A 132 -10.62 15.96 -6.98
N VAL A 133 -9.29 15.86 -7.10
CA VAL A 133 -8.45 16.88 -7.73
C VAL A 133 -7.69 16.27 -8.90
N PRO A 134 -7.35 17.06 -9.94
CA PRO A 134 -6.50 16.58 -11.02
C PRO A 134 -5.10 16.25 -10.49
N LEU A 135 -4.36 15.45 -11.25
CA LEU A 135 -2.98 15.08 -10.98
C LEU A 135 -2.10 16.27 -10.55
N SER A 136 -2.22 17.40 -11.24
CA SER A 136 -1.43 18.61 -10.97
C SER A 136 -1.72 19.27 -9.61
N GLN A 137 -2.60 18.69 -8.80
CA GLN A 137 -2.99 19.16 -7.48
C GLN A 137 -2.98 18.03 -6.43
N LEU A 138 -2.48 16.82 -6.76
CA LEU A 138 -2.47 15.71 -5.79
C LEU A 138 -1.63 16.01 -4.55
N ASP A 139 -0.63 16.89 -4.66
CA ASP A 139 0.17 17.41 -3.56
C ASP A 139 -0.64 18.25 -2.55
N THR A 140 -1.80 18.76 -2.96
CA THR A 140 -2.75 19.46 -2.10
C THR A 140 -3.64 18.51 -1.28
N VAL A 141 -3.65 17.21 -1.61
CA VAL A 141 -4.46 16.22 -0.89
C VAL A 141 -3.67 15.72 0.32
N ASP A 142 -3.93 16.32 1.48
CA ASP A 142 -3.22 15.98 2.72
C ASP A 142 -3.25 14.49 3.07
N ALA A 143 -4.35 13.79 2.74
CA ALA A 143 -4.48 12.35 2.99
C ALA A 143 -3.47 11.51 2.17
N LEU A 144 -3.04 11.97 0.99
CA LEU A 144 -2.09 11.24 0.13
C LEU A 144 -0.62 11.40 0.55
N LYS A 145 -0.35 12.24 1.56
CA LYS A 145 0.98 12.34 2.18
C LYS A 145 1.28 11.06 2.96
N CYS A 146 2.54 10.63 2.99
CA CYS A 146 2.96 9.42 3.70
C CYS A 146 3.47 9.80 5.09
N SER A 147 2.55 10.20 5.96
CA SER A 147 2.86 10.71 7.30
C SER A 147 3.21 9.57 8.26
N THR A 148 4.46 9.49 8.72
CA THR A 148 4.85 8.54 9.79
C THR A 148 5.02 9.26 11.12
N PRO A 149 4.63 8.66 12.26
CA PRO A 149 4.78 9.29 13.56
C PRO A 149 6.27 9.46 13.91
N LYS A 150 6.64 10.65 14.38
CA LYS A 150 7.97 10.97 14.89
C LYS A 150 7.94 10.89 16.42
N VAL A 151 8.31 9.73 16.94
CA VAL A 151 8.45 9.48 18.38
C VAL A 151 9.94 9.39 18.69
N ASP A 152 10.36 10.00 19.82
CA ASP A 152 11.72 9.86 20.31
C ASP A 152 11.99 8.38 20.62
N SER A 153 12.96 7.78 19.92
CA SER A 153 13.31 6.37 20.03
C SER A 153 13.92 6.00 21.39
N SER A 154 14.32 6.98 22.20
CA SER A 154 14.80 6.74 23.57
C SER A 154 13.69 6.54 24.59
N LEU A 155 12.43 6.85 24.24
CA LEU A 155 11.29 6.66 25.12
C LEU A 155 10.89 5.18 25.18
N THR A 156 10.53 4.71 26.36
CA THR A 156 9.97 3.36 26.55
C THR A 156 8.48 3.47 26.80
N MET A 157 7.65 3.01 25.86
CA MET A 157 6.18 3.03 25.96
C MET A 157 5.54 2.01 25.02
N CYS A 158 4.37 1.50 25.40
CA CYS A 158 3.63 0.57 24.56
C CYS A 158 2.70 1.31 23.59
N ASN A 159 3.25 1.77 22.46
CA ASN A 159 2.55 2.63 21.48
C ASN A 159 2.47 2.03 20.06
N GLY A 160 2.85 0.76 19.89
CA GLY A 160 2.87 0.08 18.59
C GLY A 160 4.08 0.41 17.72
N ILE A 161 5.11 1.09 18.26
CA ILE A 161 6.37 1.35 17.58
C ILE A 161 7.43 0.38 18.15
N PRO A 162 8.01 -0.53 17.34
CA PRO A 162 8.89 -1.61 17.82
C PRO A 162 10.02 -1.17 18.75
N VAL A 163 10.69 -0.05 18.46
CA VAL A 163 11.79 0.45 19.28
C VAL A 163 11.35 0.99 20.65
N ASN A 164 10.14 1.55 20.72
CA ASN A 164 9.59 2.11 21.96
C ASN A 164 8.89 1.05 22.82
N GLU A 165 8.26 0.06 22.17
CA GLU A 165 7.43 -0.96 22.82
C GLU A 165 8.21 -2.15 23.37
N GLU A 166 9.54 -2.18 23.17
CA GLU A 166 10.38 -3.28 23.62
C GLU A 166 10.15 -3.56 25.11
N ASN A 167 9.81 -4.81 25.43
CA ASN A 167 9.45 -5.28 26.78
C ASN A 167 8.21 -4.61 27.42
N GLN A 168 7.43 -3.81 26.68
CA GLN A 168 6.21 -3.17 27.18
C GLN A 168 4.93 -3.94 26.84
N LEU A 169 4.96 -4.85 25.87
CA LEU A 169 3.81 -5.70 25.50
C LEU A 169 3.49 -6.70 26.61
N MET A 170 2.22 -6.78 27.01
CA MET A 170 1.74 -7.79 27.94
C MET A 170 1.26 -9.01 27.17
N GLY A 171 1.83 -10.18 27.47
CA GLY A 171 1.33 -11.46 27.00
C GLY A 171 0.26 -12.00 27.95
N CYS A 172 -0.96 -12.15 27.46
CA CYS A 172 -2.11 -12.60 28.22
C CYS A 172 -2.47 -14.02 27.78
N THR A 173 -2.46 -14.94 28.72
CA THR A 173 -2.71 -16.36 28.44
C THR A 173 -4.20 -16.66 28.57
N PHE A 174 -4.84 -16.94 27.43
CA PHE A 174 -6.15 -17.59 27.40
C PHE A 174 -5.99 -19.09 27.07
N PRO A 175 -6.99 -19.93 27.39
CA PRO A 175 -6.90 -21.37 27.13
C PRO A 175 -6.58 -21.72 25.66
N ASP A 176 -7.15 -20.98 24.71
CA ASP A 176 -7.10 -21.32 23.28
C ASP A 176 -6.11 -20.48 22.46
N TYR A 177 -5.60 -19.37 22.99
CA TYR A 177 -4.65 -18.50 22.29
C TYR A 177 -3.94 -17.52 23.22
N MET A 178 -2.82 -16.98 22.74
CA MET A 178 -2.09 -15.88 23.39
C MET A 178 -2.62 -14.55 22.87
N PHE A 179 -2.86 -13.61 23.77
CA PHE A 179 -3.31 -12.26 23.44
C PHE A 179 -2.25 -11.25 23.89
N TYR A 180 -1.70 -10.48 22.94
CA TYR A 180 -0.72 -9.44 23.25
C TYR A 180 -1.40 -8.08 23.28
N THR A 181 -1.08 -7.27 24.29
CA THR A 181 -1.70 -5.95 24.43
C THR A 181 -0.83 -4.94 25.15
N CYS A 182 -0.99 -3.69 24.74
CA CYS A 182 -0.44 -2.53 25.42
C CYS A 182 -1.33 -2.03 26.57
N TYR A 183 -2.56 -2.51 26.69
CA TYR A 183 -3.62 -1.87 27.48
C TYR A 183 -4.10 -2.71 28.68
N GLY A 184 -3.23 -3.58 29.18
CA GLY A 184 -3.55 -4.48 30.29
C GLY A 184 -4.27 -5.74 29.84
N CYS A 185 -3.91 -6.87 30.44
CA CYS A 185 -4.56 -8.13 30.14
C CYS A 185 -6.03 -8.09 30.56
N PRO A 186 -6.98 -8.45 29.68
CA PRO A 186 -8.37 -8.50 30.08
C PRO A 186 -8.63 -9.75 30.96
N THR A 187 -9.61 -9.63 31.85
CA THR A 187 -10.10 -10.71 32.73
C THR A 187 -10.77 -11.83 31.95
N ASP A 188 -11.43 -11.47 30.86
CA ASP A 188 -12.10 -12.37 29.94
C ASP A 188 -11.61 -12.16 28.51
N VAL A 189 -11.83 -13.14 27.65
CA VAL A 189 -11.65 -12.99 26.21
C VAL A 189 -12.56 -11.88 25.67
N PRO A 190 -12.03 -10.86 24.97
CA PRO A 190 -12.87 -9.86 24.29
C PRO A 190 -13.79 -10.53 23.26
N THR A 191 -15.07 -10.20 23.29
CA THR A 191 -16.09 -10.73 22.35
C THR A 191 -16.89 -9.58 21.74
N PRO A 192 -17.67 -9.79 20.66
CA PRO A 192 -18.59 -8.77 20.17
C PRO A 192 -19.60 -8.27 21.23
N ALA A 193 -20.00 -9.13 22.18
CA ALA A 193 -20.91 -8.78 23.27
C ALA A 193 -20.21 -8.04 24.43
N ASN A 194 -18.93 -8.32 24.65
CA ASN A 194 -18.09 -7.64 25.62
C ASN A 194 -16.71 -7.33 25.01
N PRO A 195 -16.61 -6.30 24.15
CA PRO A 195 -15.37 -5.98 23.45
C PRO A 195 -14.34 -5.33 24.37
N TYR A 196 -14.76 -4.97 25.59
CA TYR A 196 -13.96 -4.21 26.54
C TYR A 196 -14.06 -4.78 27.97
N PRO A 197 -13.53 -5.99 28.24
CA PRO A 197 -13.55 -6.56 29.58
C PRO A 197 -12.65 -5.78 30.56
N PRO A 198 -12.91 -5.86 31.89
CA PRO A 198 -12.02 -5.33 32.92
C PRO A 198 -10.60 -5.91 32.83
N GLN A 199 -9.58 -5.17 33.27
CA GLN A 199 -8.20 -5.66 33.29
C GLN A 199 -7.94 -6.60 34.47
N ALA A 200 -7.28 -7.71 34.22
CA ALA A 200 -6.85 -8.69 35.22
C ALA A 200 -5.63 -8.17 35.97
N ASN A 201 -5.74 -8.13 37.30
CA ASN A 201 -4.65 -8.03 38.29
C ASN A 201 -3.40 -7.25 37.85
N THR A 202 -3.47 -5.95 38.06
CA THR A 202 -2.30 -5.06 37.98
C THR A 202 -2.27 -4.17 39.22
N THR A 203 -1.09 -3.99 39.83
CA THR A 203 -0.88 -2.96 40.88
C THR A 203 -1.30 -1.57 40.39
N GLN A 204 -1.24 -1.34 39.08
CA GLN A 204 -1.79 -0.19 38.37
C GLN A 204 -2.36 -0.61 37.02
N ALA A 205 -3.64 -0.34 36.77
CA ALA A 205 -4.27 -0.59 35.47
C ALA A 205 -3.65 0.32 34.40
N ARG A 206 -3.48 -0.22 33.19
CA ARG A 206 -3.02 0.58 32.06
C ARG A 206 -4.15 1.46 31.53
N TYR A 207 -3.81 2.66 31.11
CA TYR A 207 -4.77 3.61 30.60
C TYR A 207 -5.06 3.33 29.13
N ARG A 208 -6.35 3.38 28.77
CA ARG A 208 -6.77 3.26 27.37
C ARG A 208 -6.52 4.54 26.60
N LEU A 209 -6.41 4.39 25.29
CA LEU A 209 -6.30 5.51 24.36
C LEU A 209 -7.50 6.47 24.54
N PRO A 210 -7.27 7.73 24.93
CA PRO A 210 -8.34 8.72 25.01
C PRO A 210 -8.67 9.26 23.62
N THR A 211 -9.85 9.87 23.46
CA THR A 211 -10.34 10.40 22.18
C THR A 211 -9.54 11.60 21.65
N ASN A 212 -8.64 12.16 22.45
CA ASN A 212 -7.84 13.34 22.13
C ASN A 212 -6.34 13.04 21.97
N CYS A 213 -5.95 11.77 21.89
CA CYS A 213 -4.58 11.34 21.63
C CYS A 213 -4.54 10.31 20.49
N SER A 214 -3.42 10.21 19.78
CA SER A 214 -3.17 9.17 18.78
C SER A 214 -2.32 8.06 19.36
N THR A 215 -2.55 6.81 18.95
CA THR A 215 -1.85 5.61 19.46
C THR A 215 -0.32 5.76 19.51
N PRO A 216 0.35 6.29 18.47
CA PRO A 216 1.81 6.42 18.49
C PRO A 216 2.34 7.35 19.60
N PHE A 217 1.51 8.27 20.09
CA PHE A 217 1.89 9.28 21.09
C PHE A 217 1.30 9.02 22.46
N TRP A 218 0.62 7.89 22.65
CA TRP A 218 -0.01 7.53 23.91
C TRP A 218 0.85 6.55 24.69
N ASP A 219 1.21 6.90 25.92
CA ASP A 219 1.78 5.97 26.88
C ASP A 219 0.66 5.37 27.75
N PRO A 220 0.30 4.09 27.55
CA PRO A 220 -0.73 3.43 28.33
C PRO A 220 -0.25 3.04 29.74
N VAL A 221 1.05 3.09 30.04
CA VAL A 221 1.56 2.80 31.39
C VAL A 221 1.40 4.04 32.27
N GLY A 222 1.91 5.19 31.81
CA GLY A 222 1.81 6.46 32.52
C GLY A 222 0.46 7.17 32.37
N GLY A 223 -0.32 6.85 31.33
CA GLY A 223 -1.56 7.56 31.02
C GLY A 223 -1.31 8.97 30.47
N VAL A 224 -0.23 9.12 29.72
CA VAL A 224 0.25 10.42 29.24
C VAL A 224 0.25 10.43 27.71
N CYS A 225 -0.30 11.49 27.13
CA CYS A 225 -0.14 11.78 25.71
C CYS A 225 1.09 12.67 25.52
N LEU A 226 1.98 12.30 24.60
CA LEU A 226 3.17 13.10 24.27
C LEU A 226 2.81 14.43 23.60
N CYS A 227 1.71 14.45 22.86
CA CYS A 227 1.16 15.65 22.24
C CYS A 227 0.02 16.24 23.09
N LYS A 228 -0.08 17.58 23.11
CA LYS A 228 -0.98 18.34 23.99
C LYS A 228 -2.30 18.74 23.32
N SER A 229 -2.42 18.55 22.00
CA SER A 229 -3.62 18.85 21.21
C SER A 229 -3.59 18.09 19.89
N THR A 230 -4.73 17.99 19.18
CA THR A 230 -4.79 17.39 17.84
C THR A 230 -3.81 18.03 16.85
N THR A 231 -3.65 19.36 16.92
CA THR A 231 -2.69 20.10 16.08
C THR A 231 -1.24 19.75 16.40
N ASP A 232 -0.92 19.60 17.70
CA ASP A 232 0.40 19.20 18.16
C ASP A 232 0.71 17.77 17.71
N CYS A 233 -0.24 16.83 17.87
CA CYS A 233 -0.09 15.46 17.38
C CYS A 233 0.11 15.42 15.86
N ALA A 234 -0.62 16.23 15.09
CA ALA A 234 -0.47 16.31 13.64
C ALA A 234 0.92 16.83 13.23
N ALA A 235 1.47 17.80 13.98
CA ALA A 235 2.82 18.32 13.76
C ALA A 235 3.94 17.31 14.10
N MET A 236 3.62 16.26 14.86
CA MET A 236 4.55 15.17 15.19
C MET A 236 4.57 14.05 14.13
N TYR A 237 3.96 14.24 12.97
CA TYR A 237 4.15 13.35 11.81
C TYR A 237 5.16 13.95 10.83
N THR A 238 5.92 13.08 10.16
CA THR A 238 6.82 13.44 9.07
C THR A 238 6.33 12.83 7.78
N ASP A 239 6.14 13.66 6.75
CA ASP A 239 5.81 13.17 5.41
C ASP A 239 7.02 12.49 4.77
N ASN A 240 6.91 11.18 4.59
CA ASN A 240 7.88 10.31 3.98
C ASN A 240 7.50 9.93 2.55
N SER A 241 6.58 10.68 1.92
CA SER A 241 6.17 10.41 0.54
C SER A 241 7.40 10.38 -0.37
N LEU A 242 7.40 9.40 -1.27
CA LEU A 242 8.41 9.26 -2.32
C LEU A 242 7.82 9.83 -3.60
N ALA A 243 8.64 10.55 -4.36
CA ALA A 243 8.23 10.95 -5.69
C ALA A 243 8.22 9.72 -6.61
N ILE A 244 7.08 9.47 -7.25
CA ILE A 244 6.92 8.38 -8.21
C ILE A 244 6.95 9.00 -9.61
N GLY A 245 8.03 8.74 -10.33
CA GLY A 245 8.19 9.13 -11.72
C GLY A 245 9.39 8.41 -12.34
N PRO A 246 9.40 8.15 -13.66
CA PRO A 246 10.53 7.51 -14.33
C PRO A 246 11.84 8.24 -13.96
N ASN A 247 12.86 7.49 -13.56
CA ASN A 247 14.19 8.01 -13.20
C ASN A 247 14.24 8.97 -12.00
N GLY A 248 13.32 8.86 -11.04
CA GLY A 248 13.30 9.74 -9.86
C GLY A 248 12.85 11.16 -10.21
N ALA A 249 12.13 11.32 -11.32
CA ALA A 249 11.43 12.56 -11.61
C ALA A 249 10.48 12.89 -10.46
N ASN A 250 10.62 14.09 -9.91
CA ASN A 250 9.72 14.61 -8.89
C ASN A 250 8.37 14.95 -9.52
N LEU A 251 7.59 13.93 -9.91
CA LEU A 251 6.24 14.09 -10.47
C LEU A 251 5.19 14.25 -9.36
N THR A 252 5.56 14.85 -8.23
CA THR A 252 4.58 15.41 -7.30
C THR A 252 4.02 16.68 -7.92
N GLY A 253 2.98 16.55 -8.75
CA GLY A 253 2.03 17.61 -9.15
C GLY A 253 2.58 18.86 -9.86
N SER A 254 3.89 19.06 -9.95
CA SER A 254 4.49 20.29 -10.42
C SER A 254 4.73 20.17 -11.92
N LYS A 255 3.88 20.88 -12.68
CA LYS A 255 4.07 21.09 -14.12
C LYS A 255 5.54 21.40 -14.43
N ALA A 256 6.04 20.73 -15.46
CA ALA A 256 7.21 21.18 -16.20
C ALA A 256 7.08 22.68 -16.52
N SER A 257 7.88 23.48 -15.82
CA SER A 257 8.32 24.79 -16.30
C SER A 257 9.84 24.75 -16.20
N ALA A 258 10.48 24.62 -17.37
CA ALA A 258 11.89 24.88 -17.52
C ALA A 258 12.18 26.32 -17.05
N SER A 259 12.82 26.44 -15.88
CA SER A 259 13.61 27.59 -15.48
C SER A 259 14.48 27.15 -14.32
N ALA A 260 15.78 27.11 -14.57
CA ALA A 260 16.80 26.70 -13.61
C ALA A 260 16.84 27.60 -12.36
N SER A 261 17.50 27.06 -11.33
CA SER A 261 18.01 27.73 -10.13
C SER A 261 17.12 27.67 -8.89
N ALA A 262 17.16 26.51 -8.23
CA ALA A 262 17.14 26.48 -6.78
C ALA A 262 18.12 25.40 -6.33
N THR A 263 19.16 25.81 -5.62
CA THR A 263 20.11 24.94 -4.91
C THR A 263 19.35 24.22 -3.80
N ALA A 264 18.62 23.15 -4.15
CA ALA A 264 17.98 22.28 -3.20
C ALA A 264 18.97 21.16 -2.83
N THR A 265 19.57 21.30 -1.66
CA THR A 265 20.25 20.20 -0.96
C THR A 265 19.18 19.18 -0.54
N THR A 266 18.65 18.41 -1.47
CA THR A 266 17.62 17.41 -1.20
C THR A 266 18.12 16.07 -1.64
N VAL A 267 18.33 15.19 -0.65
CA VAL A 267 18.44 13.75 -0.82
C VAL A 267 17.35 13.32 -1.80
N SER A 268 17.73 13.00 -3.04
CA SER A 268 16.79 12.47 -4.02
C SER A 268 16.32 11.13 -3.50
N LYS A 269 15.15 11.09 -2.86
CA LYS A 269 14.49 9.85 -2.47
C LYS A 269 14.05 9.17 -3.77
N LYS A 270 14.96 8.40 -4.37
CA LYS A 270 14.73 7.64 -5.61
C LYS A 270 13.74 6.50 -5.35
N TYR A 271 12.98 6.14 -6.39
CA TYR A 271 12.21 4.89 -6.42
C TYR A 271 13.07 3.72 -5.93
N GLN A 272 12.54 2.93 -5.00
CA GLN A 272 13.15 1.68 -4.55
C GLN A 272 12.25 0.54 -5.01
N PRO A 273 12.78 -0.40 -5.82
CA PRO A 273 11.99 -1.54 -6.27
C PRO A 273 11.67 -2.46 -5.10
N PHE A 274 10.47 -3.06 -5.13
CA PHE A 274 9.98 -3.99 -4.12
C PHE A 274 10.82 -5.26 -4.04
N ASN A 275 11.38 -5.69 -5.18
CA ASN A 275 12.30 -6.83 -5.23
C ASN A 275 13.72 -6.54 -4.70
N GLY A 276 14.02 -5.30 -4.29
CA GLY A 276 15.34 -4.87 -3.80
C GLY A 276 16.46 -4.86 -4.85
N ASN A 277 16.20 -5.31 -6.07
CA ASN A 277 17.15 -5.38 -7.19
C ASN A 277 16.94 -4.18 -8.11
N GLY A 278 17.98 -3.37 -8.30
CA GLY A 278 17.93 -2.25 -9.26
C GLY A 278 17.44 -2.72 -10.63
N PHE A 279 16.50 -1.98 -11.22
CA PHE A 279 15.84 -2.37 -12.46
C PHE A 279 16.86 -2.49 -13.61
N SER A 280 16.91 -3.65 -14.28
CA SER A 280 17.74 -3.80 -15.48
C SER A 280 16.91 -3.45 -16.72
N ALA A 281 17.51 -2.75 -17.69
CA ALA A 281 16.85 -2.39 -18.95
C ALA A 281 16.29 -3.61 -19.72
N ALA A 282 16.79 -4.82 -19.45
CA ALA A 282 16.30 -6.06 -20.02
C ALA A 282 14.90 -6.45 -19.51
N GLN A 283 14.54 -6.11 -18.26
CA GLN A 283 13.20 -6.36 -17.68
C GLN A 283 12.14 -5.40 -18.25
N ALA A 284 12.55 -4.22 -18.73
CA ALA A 284 11.66 -3.28 -19.42
C ALA A 284 11.33 -3.74 -20.85
N LEU A 285 12.22 -4.49 -21.50
CA LEU A 285 12.07 -4.94 -22.89
C LEU A 285 11.21 -6.21 -23.03
N SER A 286 11.07 -7.02 -21.98
CA SER A 286 10.10 -8.13 -21.97
C SER A 286 8.66 -7.67 -21.74
N ALA A 287 8.45 -6.43 -21.28
CA ALA A 287 7.14 -5.77 -21.14
C ALA A 287 6.67 -5.09 -22.46
N GLY A 288 7.35 -5.34 -23.57
CA GLY A 288 7.08 -4.75 -24.88
C GLY A 288 5.81 -5.27 -25.55
N ASN A 289 4.67 -4.73 -25.14
CA ASN A 289 3.50 -4.44 -25.99
C ASN A 289 2.56 -3.36 -25.39
N GLY A 290 2.93 -2.73 -24.26
CA GLY A 290 2.20 -1.59 -23.69
C GLY A 290 2.69 -0.25 -24.25
N VAL A 291 1.85 0.40 -25.05
CA VAL A 291 1.74 1.84 -25.42
C VAL A 291 2.97 2.77 -25.25
N TRP A 292 4.16 2.32 -25.64
CA TRP A 292 5.30 3.20 -25.96
C TRP A 292 5.83 2.85 -27.34
N GLY A 293 4.97 3.01 -28.34
CA GLY A 293 5.39 3.11 -29.73
C GLY A 293 6.11 4.43 -29.96
N ALA A 294 7.43 4.36 -30.08
CA ALA A 294 8.30 5.31 -30.80
C ALA A 294 8.42 6.75 -30.29
N THR A 295 9.26 6.99 -29.27
CA THR A 295 10.00 8.28 -29.14
C THR A 295 11.37 8.19 -28.42
N ALA A 296 11.82 7.03 -27.94
CA ALA A 296 13.05 6.92 -27.14
C ALA A 296 14.27 6.31 -27.87
N ALA A 297 14.35 6.40 -29.20
CA ALA A 297 15.40 5.74 -30.01
C ALA A 297 16.36 6.70 -30.76
N VAL A 298 16.54 7.96 -30.32
CA VAL A 298 17.38 8.93 -31.09
C VAL A 298 18.52 9.60 -30.31
N VAL A 299 18.73 9.36 -29.01
CA VAL A 299 19.76 10.13 -28.26
C VAL A 299 21.12 9.43 -28.08
N ALA A 300 21.34 8.24 -28.63
CA ALA A 300 22.60 7.52 -28.42
C ALA A 300 23.27 7.03 -29.71
N LEU A 301 23.65 7.93 -30.61
CA LEU A 301 24.65 7.70 -31.66
C LEU A 301 25.13 9.06 -32.18
N GLY A 302 26.22 9.60 -31.63
CA GLY A 302 26.71 10.90 -32.11
C GLY A 302 27.87 11.55 -31.36
N VAL A 303 28.79 10.80 -30.76
CA VAL A 303 30.12 11.34 -30.41
C VAL A 303 31.14 10.23 -30.60
N LEU A 304 31.89 10.28 -31.70
CA LEU A 304 33.29 9.86 -31.86
C LEU A 304 33.63 9.75 -33.36
N ALA A 305 34.07 10.85 -33.96
CA ALA A 305 35.10 10.84 -35.01
C ALA A 305 35.54 12.27 -35.35
N GLY A 306 36.71 12.65 -34.84
CA GLY A 306 37.79 13.23 -35.66
C GLY A 306 37.59 14.62 -36.26
N MET A 307 38.20 15.60 -35.60
CA MET A 307 38.78 16.79 -36.23
C MET A 307 39.64 16.39 -37.44
N ASN A 308 39.43 17.01 -38.61
CA ASN A 308 40.53 17.65 -39.36
C ASN A 308 40.04 18.52 -40.54
N THR A 309 40.44 19.79 -40.47
CA THR A 309 40.97 20.64 -41.56
C THR A 309 40.22 20.88 -42.90
N LEU A 310 40.02 22.17 -43.11
CA LEU A 310 40.36 22.99 -44.30
C LEU A 310 39.34 23.14 -45.45
N LEU A 311 39.03 24.43 -45.64
CA LEU A 311 38.40 25.15 -46.77
C LEU A 311 36.87 25.11 -46.86
#